data_AF-A0A8C5UBQ9-F1
#
_entry.id   AF-A0A8C5UBQ9-F1
#
_cell.length_a   1.000
_cell.length_b   1.000
_cell.length_c   1.000
_cell.angle_alpha   90.00
_cell.angle_beta   90.00
_cell.angle_gamma   90.00
#
_symmetry.space_group_name_H-M   'P 1'
#
loop_
_entity.id
_entity.type
_entity.pdbx_description
1 polymer ?
#
loop_
_entity_poly.entity_id
_entity_poly.type
_entity_poly.pdbx_seq_one_letter_code
_entity_poly.pdbx_strand_id
1 'polypeptide(L)'
;MTKEWQLELPKLLISVHGGLQNFELQPKLKQVFGKGLIKAAMTTGAWIFTGGVNTGVIRHVGDALKDHASKSRGKICTIGIAPWGIVENQEDLIGKDVVRPYQTMSNPMSKLTVLNSMHSHFILADNGTTGKYGAEVKLRRHLEKHISLQKINTRIGQGVPVVALIVEGGPNVISIVLEYLRDTPPVPVVICDGSGRASDILAFGHKYSEEGGLINESLRDQLLVTIQKTFTYTRTQAQHLFIILMECMKKKELVSGRRQQLCIHHWDYFECAVELHEKQLSLGLLSHSGKATP
;
A
#
# COMPACT_ATOMS: atom_id res chain seq x y z
N MET A 1 -18.52 2.44 8.71
CA MET A 1 -17.60 3.54 8.34
C MET A 1 -18.35 4.84 8.11
N THR A 2 -19.18 4.97 7.08
CA THR A 2 -19.87 6.24 6.78
C THR A 2 -21.03 6.58 7.73
N LYS A 3 -21.73 5.58 8.26
CA LYS A 3 -22.81 5.78 9.25
C LYS A 3 -22.28 5.92 10.68
N GLU A 4 -21.72 4.84 11.22
CA GLU A 4 -21.29 4.79 12.63
C GLU A 4 -20.07 5.68 12.94
N TRP A 5 -19.07 5.73 12.05
CA TRP A 5 -17.88 6.58 12.25
C TRP A 5 -18.03 7.96 11.60
N GLN A 6 -19.15 8.22 10.93
CA GLN A 6 -19.45 9.49 10.25
C GLN A 6 -18.34 9.95 9.29
N LEU A 7 -17.65 9.01 8.65
CA LEU A 7 -16.61 9.32 7.68
C LEU A 7 -17.22 9.68 6.32
N GLU A 8 -16.77 10.79 5.73
CA GLU A 8 -17.06 11.11 4.34
C GLU A 8 -16.37 10.11 3.39
N LEU A 9 -17.06 9.72 2.32
CA LEU A 9 -16.50 8.82 1.32
C LEU A 9 -15.21 9.43 0.71
N PRO A 10 -14.10 8.68 0.63
CA PRO A 10 -12.85 9.24 0.13
C PRO A 10 -12.94 9.50 -1.37
N LYS A 11 -12.26 10.54 -1.85
CA LYS A 11 -12.11 10.76 -3.30
C LYS A 11 -10.98 9.93 -3.91
N LEU A 12 -10.15 9.31 -3.06
CA LEU A 12 -9.05 8.41 -3.41
C LEU A 12 -8.75 7.50 -2.23
N LEU A 13 -8.41 6.23 -2.49
CA LEU A 13 -7.91 5.31 -1.48
C LEU A 13 -6.44 5.00 -1.74
N ILE A 14 -5.56 5.35 -0.79
CA ILE A 14 -4.13 5.02 -0.84
C ILE A 14 -3.89 3.80 0.04
N SER A 15 -3.55 2.67 -0.56
CA SER A 15 -3.25 1.44 0.16
C SER A 15 -1.74 1.22 0.30
N VAL A 16 -1.20 1.40 1.51
CA VAL A 16 0.25 1.33 1.76
C VAL A 16 0.65 -0.11 2.14
N HIS A 17 1.63 -0.65 1.42
CA HIS A 17 2.22 -1.97 1.65
C HIS A 17 3.74 -1.86 1.75
N GLY A 18 4.37 -2.83 2.40
CA GLY A 18 5.81 -2.78 2.59
C GLY A 18 6.33 -3.72 3.67
N GLY A 19 7.47 -3.35 4.24
CA GLY A 19 8.13 -4.11 5.30
C GLY A 19 7.27 -4.28 6.54
N LEU A 20 7.19 -5.52 7.04
CA LEU A 20 6.60 -5.83 8.34
C LEU A 20 7.60 -5.64 9.48
N GLN A 21 8.89 -5.85 9.22
CA GLN A 21 9.98 -5.65 10.16
C GLN A 21 10.48 -4.20 10.10
N ASN A 22 11.01 -3.69 11.21
CA ASN A 22 11.58 -2.35 11.25
C ASN A 22 12.81 -2.23 10.34
N PHE A 23 12.81 -1.18 9.54
CA PHE A 23 13.92 -0.78 8.69
C PHE A 23 14.08 0.74 8.73
N GLU A 24 15.25 1.22 8.34
CA GLU A 24 15.52 2.65 8.23
C GLU A 24 15.51 3.08 6.77
N LEU A 25 14.79 4.18 6.50
CA LEU A 25 14.84 4.87 5.23
C LEU A 25 15.98 5.88 5.26
N GLN A 26 16.66 6.08 4.12
CA GLN A 26 17.59 7.19 4.00
C GLN A 26 16.87 8.51 4.33
N PRO A 27 17.48 9.45 5.08
CA PRO A 27 16.79 10.65 5.58
C PRO A 27 16.07 11.45 4.50
N LYS A 28 16.71 11.61 3.33
CA LYS A 28 16.11 12.29 2.17
C LYS A 28 14.88 11.55 1.66
N LEU A 29 14.95 10.23 1.54
CA LEU A 29 13.82 9.40 1.10
C LEU A 29 12.68 9.40 2.12
N LYS A 30 12.99 9.33 3.42
CA LYS A 30 12.00 9.45 4.51
C LYS A 30 11.26 10.78 4.45
N GLN A 31 11.99 11.89 4.30
CA GLN A 31 11.41 13.22 4.18
C GLN A 31 10.55 13.37 2.92
N VAL A 32 11.01 12.80 1.81
CA VAL A 32 10.20 12.68 0.60
C VAL A 32 9.00 11.81 0.99
N PHE A 33 9.05 10.49 1.01
CA PHE A 33 7.94 9.60 1.37
C PHE A 33 6.85 10.21 2.28
N GLY A 34 7.22 10.69 3.48
CA GLY A 34 6.29 11.32 4.42
C GLY A 34 5.59 12.58 3.90
N LYS A 35 6.33 13.57 3.37
CA LYS A 35 5.71 14.84 2.90
C LYS A 35 4.70 14.62 1.77
N GLY A 36 5.00 13.73 0.83
CA GLY A 36 4.11 13.53 -0.32
C GLY A 36 2.91 12.64 0.00
N LEU A 37 3.06 11.64 0.87
CA LEU A 37 1.90 10.89 1.39
C LEU A 37 0.90 11.84 2.07
N ILE A 38 1.40 12.73 2.94
CA ILE A 38 0.58 13.73 3.63
C ILE A 38 -0.04 14.72 2.64
N LYS A 39 0.77 15.28 1.72
CA LYS A 39 0.28 16.23 0.71
C LYS A 39 -0.80 15.59 -0.16
N ALA A 40 -0.60 14.36 -0.62
CA ALA A 40 -1.56 13.61 -1.41
C ALA A 40 -2.89 13.45 -0.68
N ALA A 41 -2.85 12.95 0.56
CA ALA A 41 -4.06 12.71 1.34
C ALA A 41 -4.84 14.01 1.60
N MET A 42 -4.14 15.09 1.96
CA MET A 42 -4.76 16.41 2.21
C MET A 42 -5.34 17.04 0.95
N THR A 43 -4.63 16.96 -0.18
CA THR A 43 -5.04 17.64 -1.43
C THR A 43 -6.25 16.96 -2.05
N THR A 44 -6.29 15.62 -1.99
CA THR A 44 -7.34 14.83 -2.63
C THR A 44 -8.50 14.51 -1.69
N GLY A 45 -8.32 14.58 -0.37
CA GLY A 45 -9.27 14.02 0.59
C GLY A 45 -9.24 12.49 0.56
N ALA A 46 -8.04 11.91 0.47
CA ALA A 46 -7.87 10.47 0.43
C ALA A 46 -8.00 9.83 1.82
N TRP A 47 -8.45 8.58 1.85
CA TRP A 47 -8.19 7.68 2.97
C TRP A 47 -6.86 6.96 2.76
N ILE A 48 -6.15 6.68 3.86
CA ILE A 48 -4.93 5.87 3.86
C ILE A 48 -5.21 4.55 4.58
N PHE A 49 -5.02 3.43 3.89
CA PHE A 49 -5.04 2.08 4.47
C PHE A 49 -3.63 1.60 4.76
N THR A 50 -3.41 1.04 5.95
CA THR A 50 -2.15 0.39 6.33
C THR A 50 -2.41 -0.86 7.18
N GLY A 51 -1.35 -1.58 7.56
CA GLY A 51 -1.44 -2.71 8.49
C GLY A 51 -1.72 -2.34 9.96
N GLY A 52 -1.81 -1.06 10.31
CA GLY A 52 -2.21 -0.55 11.63
C GLY A 52 -1.22 -0.75 12.79
N VAL A 53 -0.37 -1.77 12.75
CA VAL A 53 0.58 -2.07 13.83
C VAL A 53 1.86 -1.24 13.72
N ASN A 54 2.48 -0.91 14.85
CA ASN A 54 3.60 0.04 14.91
C ASN A 54 4.97 -0.57 14.54
N THR A 55 5.04 -1.23 13.38
CA THR A 55 6.28 -1.83 12.86
C THR A 55 6.48 -1.54 11.38
N GLY A 56 7.72 -1.67 10.93
CA GLY A 56 8.12 -1.57 9.54
C GLY A 56 7.64 -0.30 8.85
N VAL A 57 7.00 -0.43 7.69
CA VAL A 57 6.54 0.73 6.91
C VAL A 57 5.50 1.57 7.65
N ILE A 58 4.68 0.96 8.51
CA ILE A 58 3.64 1.67 9.26
C ILE A 58 4.27 2.69 10.22
N ARG A 59 5.43 2.39 10.81
CA ARG A 59 6.17 3.37 11.65
C ARG A 59 6.51 4.64 10.86
N HIS A 60 7.00 4.49 9.62
CA HIS A 60 7.32 5.63 8.76
C HIS A 60 6.07 6.43 8.36
N VAL A 61 4.93 5.75 8.17
CA VAL A 61 3.62 6.43 7.96
C VAL A 61 3.21 7.20 9.22
N GLY A 62 3.34 6.59 10.41
CA GLY A 62 3.05 7.23 11.69
C GLY A 62 3.90 8.46 11.94
N ASP A 63 5.20 8.39 11.67
CA ASP A 63 6.12 9.54 11.77
C ASP A 63 5.66 10.69 10.86
N ALA A 64 5.26 10.40 9.61
CA ALA A 64 4.75 11.40 8.68
C ALA A 64 3.45 12.05 9.18
N LEU A 65 2.53 11.26 9.73
CA LEU A 65 1.27 11.73 10.32
C LEU A 65 1.53 12.62 11.56
N LYS A 66 2.49 12.24 12.41
CA LYS A 66 2.90 13.00 13.59
C LYS A 66 3.50 14.35 13.22
N ASP A 67 4.41 14.35 12.24
CA ASP A 67 5.03 15.58 11.73
C ASP A 67 4.00 16.53 11.12
N HIS A 68 2.96 16.01 10.48
CA HIS A 68 1.84 16.81 9.96
C HIS A 68 0.95 17.37 11.06
N ALA A 69 0.53 16.53 12.02
CA ALA A 69 -0.37 16.93 13.12
C ALA A 69 0.24 18.05 13.98
N SER A 70 1.56 18.09 14.12
CA SER A 70 2.25 19.18 14.83
C SER A 70 2.25 20.52 14.08
N LYS A 71 2.02 20.50 12.76
CA LYS A 71 2.13 21.68 11.87
C LYS A 71 0.79 22.16 11.31
N SER A 72 -0.23 21.30 11.28
CA SER A 72 -1.52 21.60 10.66
C SER A 72 -2.68 20.95 11.42
N ARG A 73 -3.86 21.58 11.34
CA ARG A 73 -5.11 21.07 11.92
C ARG A 73 -5.88 20.11 11.01
N GLY A 74 -5.41 19.91 9.77
CA GLY A 74 -6.07 19.03 8.80
C GLY A 74 -6.04 17.57 9.26
N LYS A 75 -7.21 16.99 9.52
CA LYS A 75 -7.33 15.58 9.92
C LYS A 75 -7.24 14.68 8.70
N ILE A 76 -6.27 13.76 8.70
CA ILE A 76 -6.10 12.75 7.66
C ILE A 76 -6.77 11.45 8.14
N CYS A 77 -7.68 10.91 7.35
CA CYS A 77 -8.30 9.62 7.66
C CYS A 77 -7.32 8.48 7.35
N THR A 78 -6.70 7.95 8.39
CA THR A 78 -5.79 6.79 8.31
C THR A 78 -6.40 5.63 9.07
N ILE A 79 -6.61 4.51 8.38
CA ILE A 79 -7.30 3.33 8.90
C ILE A 79 -6.32 2.15 8.90
N GLY A 80 -6.04 1.64 10.10
CA GLY A 80 -5.18 0.48 10.31
C GLY A 80 -6.00 -0.79 10.27
N ILE A 81 -5.72 -1.69 9.33
CA ILE A 81 -6.37 -3.00 9.24
C ILE A 81 -5.36 -4.03 9.75
N ALA A 82 -5.51 -4.45 11.00
CA ALA A 82 -4.56 -5.30 11.71
C ALA A 82 -5.21 -6.64 12.09
N PRO A 83 -4.46 -7.75 12.12
CA PRO A 83 -4.99 -9.00 12.68
C PRO A 83 -5.10 -8.87 14.21
N TRP A 84 -6.23 -9.26 14.78
CA TRP A 84 -6.50 -9.17 16.21
C TRP A 84 -5.43 -9.90 17.02
N GLY A 85 -5.13 -11.15 16.67
CA GLY A 85 -4.24 -12.01 17.44
C GLY A 85 -2.77 -11.59 17.53
N ILE A 86 -2.33 -10.53 16.83
CA ILE A 86 -0.97 -9.98 16.99
C ILE A 86 -0.96 -8.71 17.85
N VAL A 87 -2.12 -8.18 18.23
CA VAL A 87 -2.22 -6.94 18.98
C VAL A 87 -1.82 -7.21 20.43
N GLU A 88 -0.79 -6.51 20.87
CA GLU A 88 -0.35 -6.54 22.26
C GLU A 88 -1.40 -5.86 23.17
N ASN A 89 -1.66 -6.41 24.35
CA ASN A 89 -2.68 -5.95 25.30
C ASN A 89 -4.09 -5.88 24.70
N GLN A 90 -4.42 -6.82 23.80
CA GLN A 90 -5.73 -6.88 23.15
C GLN A 90 -6.88 -7.04 24.17
N GLU A 91 -6.61 -7.63 25.33
CA GLU A 91 -7.58 -7.80 26.43
C GLU A 91 -8.10 -6.46 26.99
N ASP A 92 -7.31 -5.39 26.90
CA ASP A 92 -7.73 -4.05 27.30
C ASP A 92 -8.88 -3.55 26.41
N LEU A 93 -8.88 -3.94 25.13
CA LEU A 93 -9.89 -3.55 24.14
C LEU A 93 -11.17 -4.38 24.22
N ILE A 94 -11.22 -5.44 25.02
CA ILE A 94 -12.42 -6.28 25.15
C ILE A 94 -13.48 -5.57 25.98
N GLY A 95 -14.66 -5.41 25.40
CA GLY A 95 -15.83 -4.87 26.05
C GLY A 95 -16.97 -4.67 25.05
N LYS A 96 -18.21 -4.67 25.55
CA LYS A 96 -19.40 -4.41 24.74
C LYS A 96 -19.92 -3.01 25.06
N ASP A 97 -20.10 -2.19 24.03
CA ASP A 97 -20.66 -0.82 24.15
C ASP A 97 -19.92 0.07 25.16
N VAL A 98 -18.60 -0.13 25.30
CA VAL A 98 -17.74 0.61 26.25
C VAL A 98 -16.52 1.20 25.55
N VAL A 99 -16.07 2.35 26.06
CA VAL A 99 -14.79 2.95 25.69
C VAL A 99 -13.72 2.40 26.60
N ARG A 100 -12.66 1.83 26.01
CA ARG A 100 -11.54 1.27 26.73
C ARG A 100 -10.25 2.02 26.39
N PRO A 101 -9.46 2.44 27.38
CA PRO A 101 -8.13 2.96 27.09
C PRO A 101 -7.25 1.82 26.59
N TYR A 102 -6.43 2.09 25.58
CA TYR A 102 -5.44 1.17 25.05
C TYR A 102 -4.05 1.76 25.22
N GLN A 103 -3.13 0.99 25.80
CA GLN A 103 -1.76 1.44 26.03
C GLN A 103 -0.84 0.92 24.93
N THR A 104 -0.16 1.84 24.23
CA THR A 104 0.81 1.50 23.18
C THR A 104 2.21 1.24 23.73
N MET A 105 2.31 0.66 24.92
CA MET A 105 3.60 0.29 25.52
C MET A 105 4.00 -1.09 25.00
N SER A 106 5.05 -1.13 24.18
CA SER A 106 5.59 -2.39 23.67
C SER A 106 6.33 -3.15 24.77
N ASN A 107 6.08 -4.44 24.90
CA ASN A 107 6.88 -5.31 25.76
C ASN A 107 8.07 -5.90 24.96
N PRO A 108 9.33 -5.60 25.31
CA PRO A 108 10.50 -6.11 24.57
C PRO A 108 10.62 -7.63 24.51
N MET A 109 9.96 -8.35 25.44
CA MET A 109 9.95 -9.81 25.51
C MET A 109 8.81 -10.45 24.70
N SER A 110 7.87 -9.63 24.23
CA SER A 110 6.69 -10.08 23.50
C SER A 110 6.97 -10.23 22.01
N LYS A 111 6.32 -11.22 21.39
CA LYS A 111 6.31 -11.38 19.92
C LYS A 111 5.12 -10.66 19.27
N LEU A 112 4.26 -10.05 20.08
CA LEU A 112 3.13 -9.25 19.65
C LEU A 112 3.58 -7.83 19.31
N THR A 113 2.66 -7.02 18.83
CA THR A 113 2.94 -5.64 18.43
C THR A 113 1.81 -4.71 18.84
N VAL A 114 2.18 -3.48 19.19
CA VAL A 114 1.20 -2.45 19.56
C VAL A 114 0.61 -1.80 18.32
N LEU A 115 -0.63 -1.32 18.42
CA LEU A 115 -1.23 -0.47 17.41
C LEU A 115 -0.48 0.88 17.30
N ASN A 116 -0.41 1.45 16.10
CA ASN A 116 0.24 2.74 15.87
C ASN A 116 -0.66 3.91 16.31
N SER A 117 -0.25 4.66 17.34
CA SER A 117 -1.05 5.73 17.93
C SER A 117 -1.38 6.91 17.01
N MET A 118 -0.76 7.00 15.83
CA MET A 118 -1.01 8.07 14.87
C MET A 118 -2.16 7.76 13.89
N HIS A 119 -2.69 6.54 13.93
CA HIS A 119 -3.86 6.15 13.14
C HIS A 119 -5.14 6.69 13.75
N SER A 120 -6.08 7.07 12.88
CA SER A 120 -7.37 7.62 13.31
C SER A 120 -8.40 6.54 13.65
N HIS A 121 -8.34 5.40 12.97
CA HIS A 121 -9.29 4.30 13.11
C HIS A 121 -8.58 2.96 12.95
N PHE A 122 -9.17 1.92 13.52
CA PHE A 122 -8.69 0.54 13.39
C PHE A 122 -9.82 -0.41 13.01
N ILE A 123 -9.48 -1.39 12.18
CA ILE A 123 -10.29 -2.58 11.92
C ILE A 123 -9.42 -3.77 12.35
N LEU A 124 -9.90 -4.50 13.35
CA LEU A 124 -9.17 -5.64 13.91
C LEU A 124 -9.79 -6.93 13.37
N ALA A 125 -9.05 -7.63 12.50
CA ALA A 125 -9.50 -8.83 11.82
C ALA A 125 -9.19 -10.07 12.67
N ASP A 126 -10.21 -10.80 13.09
CA ASP A 126 -10.04 -12.01 13.88
C ASP A 126 -10.28 -13.27 13.04
N ASN A 127 -9.45 -14.29 13.27
CA ASN A 127 -9.57 -15.63 12.70
C ASN A 127 -9.38 -16.73 13.77
N GLY A 128 -9.39 -16.36 15.06
CA GLY A 128 -9.20 -17.25 16.20
C GLY A 128 -7.74 -17.67 16.45
N THR A 129 -6.76 -17.16 15.69
CA THR A 129 -5.35 -17.49 15.89
C THR A 129 -4.61 -16.41 16.68
N THR A 130 -3.64 -16.82 17.51
CA THR A 130 -2.75 -15.91 18.26
C THR A 130 -1.37 -15.85 17.62
N GLY A 131 -0.79 -14.65 17.56
CA GLY A 131 0.57 -14.39 17.07
C GLY A 131 0.77 -14.61 15.57
N LYS A 132 -0.31 -14.69 14.78
CA LYS A 132 -0.25 -14.94 13.34
C LYS A 132 -0.81 -13.78 12.53
N TYR A 133 -0.06 -13.39 11.50
CA TYR A 133 -0.52 -12.50 10.44
C TYR A 133 -1.41 -13.26 9.45
N GLY A 134 -2.24 -12.53 8.69
CA GLY A 134 -2.98 -13.07 7.56
C GLY A 134 -4.49 -12.96 7.67
N ALA A 135 -5.04 -12.78 8.88
CA ALA A 135 -6.48 -12.62 9.10
C ALA A 135 -7.04 -11.38 8.36
N GLU A 136 -6.21 -10.34 8.27
CA GLU A 136 -6.51 -9.06 7.65
C GLU A 136 -6.45 -9.08 6.13
N VAL A 137 -5.73 -10.03 5.52
CA VAL A 137 -5.37 -9.98 4.09
C VAL A 137 -6.62 -10.00 3.20
N LYS A 138 -7.48 -11.02 3.36
CA LYS A 138 -8.71 -11.14 2.55
C LYS A 138 -9.69 -10.01 2.85
N LEU A 139 -9.81 -9.61 4.12
CA LEU A 139 -10.67 -8.51 4.54
C LEU A 139 -10.25 -7.20 3.89
N ARG A 140 -8.97 -6.86 3.92
CA ARG A 140 -8.42 -5.65 3.31
C ARG A 140 -8.71 -5.59 1.82
N ARG A 141 -8.47 -6.67 1.07
CA ARG A 141 -8.71 -6.71 -0.38
C ARG A 141 -10.20 -6.56 -0.72
N HIS A 142 -11.08 -7.24 0.02
CA HIS A 142 -12.52 -7.07 -0.15
C HIS A 142 -13.00 -5.66 0.18
N LEU A 143 -12.44 -5.05 1.23
CA LEU A 143 -12.81 -3.71 1.65
C LEU A 143 -12.35 -2.66 0.61
N GLU A 144 -11.12 -2.75 0.12
CA GLU A 144 -10.60 -1.90 -0.96
C GLU A 144 -11.49 -1.99 -2.20
N LYS A 145 -11.83 -3.21 -2.64
CA LYS A 145 -12.71 -3.44 -3.78
C LYS A 145 -14.13 -2.94 -3.52
N HIS A 146 -14.66 -3.08 -2.31
CA HIS A 146 -15.98 -2.56 -1.99
C HIS A 146 -16.01 -1.03 -2.01
N ILE A 147 -14.96 -0.39 -1.49
CA ILE A 147 -14.80 1.07 -1.51
C ILE A 147 -14.68 1.58 -2.95
N SER A 148 -13.93 0.88 -3.81
CA SER A 148 -13.76 1.31 -5.20
C SER A 148 -15.06 1.34 -6.00
N LEU A 149 -16.03 0.51 -5.62
CA LEU A 149 -17.36 0.47 -6.24
C LEU A 149 -18.31 1.57 -5.70
N GLN A 150 -17.94 2.28 -4.63
CA GLN A 150 -18.77 3.35 -4.08
C GLN A 150 -18.72 4.58 -4.99
N LYS A 151 -19.89 5.12 -5.34
CA LYS A 151 -20.00 6.25 -6.26
C LYS A 151 -19.68 7.57 -5.53
N ILE A 152 -18.61 8.24 -5.93
CA ILE A 152 -18.24 9.58 -5.46
C ILE A 152 -18.86 10.69 -6.30
N ASN A 153 -19.12 10.42 -7.59
CA ASN A 153 -19.81 11.36 -8.48
C ASN A 153 -20.97 10.66 -9.18
N THR A 154 -22.19 10.97 -8.75
CA THR A 154 -23.42 10.35 -9.25
C THR A 154 -23.73 10.68 -10.71
N ARG A 155 -23.19 11.77 -11.26
CA ARG A 155 -23.42 12.19 -12.66
C ARG A 155 -22.57 11.42 -13.66
N ILE A 156 -21.41 10.93 -13.25
CA ILE A 156 -20.43 10.24 -14.12
C ILE A 156 -20.34 8.75 -13.74
N GLY A 157 -20.94 8.34 -12.62
CA GLY A 157 -20.86 6.95 -12.13
C GLY A 157 -19.45 6.56 -11.67
N GLN A 158 -18.59 7.53 -11.37
CA GLN A 158 -17.20 7.31 -11.00
C GLN A 158 -17.12 6.71 -9.59
N GLY A 159 -16.46 5.55 -9.50
CA GLY A 159 -16.10 4.91 -8.24
C GLY A 159 -14.92 5.59 -7.54
N VAL A 160 -14.60 5.16 -6.32
CA VAL A 160 -13.39 5.63 -5.62
C VAL A 160 -12.14 5.02 -6.28
N PRO A 161 -11.21 5.82 -6.82
CA PRO A 161 -9.95 5.28 -7.31
C PRO A 161 -9.12 4.70 -6.17
N VAL A 162 -8.42 3.60 -6.42
CA VAL A 162 -7.51 2.95 -5.48
C VAL A 162 -6.11 2.95 -6.08
N VAL A 163 -5.10 3.27 -5.28
CA VAL A 163 -3.69 3.20 -5.65
C VAL A 163 -2.92 2.46 -4.55
N ALA A 164 -2.08 1.50 -4.94
CA ALA A 164 -1.18 0.82 -4.01
C ALA A 164 0.17 1.55 -3.94
N LEU A 165 0.67 1.81 -2.74
CA LEU A 165 1.99 2.41 -2.51
C LEU A 165 2.90 1.37 -1.84
N ILE A 166 4.04 1.07 -2.47
CA ILE A 166 5.00 0.06 -2.01
C ILE A 166 6.26 0.72 -1.46
N VAL A 167 6.66 0.33 -0.25
CA VAL A 167 7.89 0.80 0.40
C VAL A 167 8.61 -0.38 1.06
N GLU A 168 9.86 -0.61 0.69
CA GLU A 168 10.63 -1.81 1.07
C GLU A 168 9.85 -3.09 0.70
N GLY A 169 9.54 -3.96 1.66
CA GLY A 169 8.81 -5.20 1.46
C GLY A 169 9.65 -6.48 1.41
N GLY A 170 9.04 -7.53 1.96
CA GLY A 170 9.45 -8.91 1.72
C GLY A 170 8.91 -9.46 0.38
N PRO A 171 9.20 -10.73 0.06
CA PRO A 171 8.83 -11.36 -1.21
C PRO A 171 7.31 -11.37 -1.45
N ASN A 172 6.52 -11.48 -0.38
CA ASN A 172 5.05 -11.43 -0.47
C ASN A 172 4.52 -10.11 -1.05
N VAL A 173 5.26 -9.01 -0.94
CA VAL A 173 4.87 -7.72 -1.52
C VAL A 173 4.81 -7.80 -3.05
N ILE A 174 5.71 -8.56 -3.69
CA ILE A 174 5.68 -8.76 -5.15
C ILE A 174 4.41 -9.51 -5.57
N SER A 175 4.00 -10.51 -4.79
CA SER A 175 2.72 -11.21 -5.01
C SER A 175 1.52 -10.28 -4.84
N ILE A 176 1.51 -9.42 -3.82
CA ILE A 176 0.47 -8.41 -3.60
C ILE A 176 0.39 -7.45 -4.80
N VAL A 177 1.53 -7.01 -5.34
CA VAL A 177 1.57 -6.18 -6.56
C VAL A 177 0.94 -6.92 -7.73
N LEU A 178 1.28 -8.20 -7.94
CA LEU A 178 0.67 -8.99 -9.01
C LEU A 178 -0.87 -9.11 -8.85
N GLU A 179 -1.35 -9.28 -7.62
CA GLU A 179 -2.79 -9.33 -7.34
C GLU A 179 -3.48 -8.00 -7.69
N TYR A 180 -2.90 -6.85 -7.32
CA TYR A 180 -3.43 -5.54 -7.70
C TYR A 180 -3.48 -5.35 -9.22
N LEU A 181 -2.45 -5.78 -9.94
CA LEU A 181 -2.38 -5.69 -11.39
C LEU A 181 -3.37 -6.64 -12.09
N ARG A 182 -3.80 -7.72 -11.42
CA ARG A 182 -4.78 -8.70 -11.91
C ARG A 182 -6.23 -8.32 -11.60
N ASP A 183 -6.47 -7.35 -10.72
CA ASP A 183 -7.82 -6.87 -10.45
C ASP A 183 -8.52 -6.36 -11.72
N THR A 184 -9.85 -6.28 -11.65
CA THR A 184 -10.70 -5.74 -12.71
C THR A 184 -11.61 -4.65 -12.12
N PRO A 185 -11.35 -3.36 -12.41
CA PRO A 185 -10.18 -2.84 -13.14
C PRO A 185 -8.87 -3.02 -12.35
N PRO A 186 -7.70 -3.08 -13.02
CA PRO A 186 -6.41 -3.15 -12.33
C PRO A 186 -6.16 -1.95 -11.42
N VAL A 187 -5.44 -2.15 -10.32
CA VAL A 187 -5.05 -1.08 -9.40
C VAL A 187 -3.64 -0.59 -9.73
N PRO A 188 -3.43 0.72 -10.01
CA PRO A 188 -2.10 1.28 -10.21
C PRO A 188 -1.22 1.14 -8.97
N VAL A 189 0.07 0.91 -9.20
CA VAL A 189 1.07 0.65 -8.15
C VAL A 189 2.19 1.67 -8.23
N VAL A 190 2.42 2.39 -7.14
CA VAL A 190 3.52 3.35 -6.97
C VAL A 190 4.63 2.69 -6.15
N ILE A 191 5.85 2.67 -6.70
CA ILE A 191 7.02 2.08 -6.06
C ILE A 191 7.91 3.17 -5.48
N CYS A 192 8.26 3.06 -4.20
CA CYS A 192 9.24 3.91 -3.53
C CYS A 192 10.65 3.38 -3.84
N ASP A 193 11.20 3.73 -5.00
CA ASP A 193 12.55 3.33 -5.42
C ASP A 193 13.62 3.81 -4.41
N GLY A 194 14.58 2.93 -4.08
CA GLY A 194 15.63 3.15 -3.09
C GLY A 194 15.20 2.91 -1.64
N SER A 195 13.97 2.41 -1.41
CA SER A 195 13.51 2.02 -0.07
C SER A 195 13.95 0.62 0.36
N GLY A 196 14.52 -0.17 -0.57
CA GLY A 196 15.10 -1.47 -0.26
C GLY A 196 14.30 -2.67 -0.77
N ARG A 197 14.96 -3.82 -0.78
CA ARG A 197 14.39 -5.17 -0.89
C ARG A 197 13.35 -5.32 -2.02
N ALA A 198 12.09 -5.64 -1.73
CA ALA A 198 11.09 -5.89 -2.79
C ALA A 198 10.82 -4.66 -3.65
N SER A 199 10.77 -3.46 -3.06
CA SER A 199 10.58 -2.20 -3.77
C SER A 199 11.68 -1.96 -4.81
N ASP A 200 12.96 -2.17 -4.43
CA ASP A 200 14.09 -1.98 -5.35
C ASP A 200 14.13 -3.07 -6.44
N ILE A 201 13.73 -4.30 -6.12
CA ILE A 201 13.60 -5.39 -7.12
C ILE A 201 12.49 -5.07 -8.13
N LEU A 202 11.35 -4.54 -7.67
CA LEU A 202 10.26 -4.07 -8.54
C LEU A 202 10.69 -2.88 -9.40
N ALA A 203 11.39 -1.91 -8.83
CA ALA A 203 11.92 -0.75 -9.54
C ALA A 203 12.94 -1.16 -10.61
N PHE A 204 13.85 -2.09 -10.28
CA PHE A 204 14.79 -2.67 -11.23
C PHE A 204 14.06 -3.39 -12.37
N GLY A 205 13.10 -4.27 -12.04
CA GLY A 205 12.28 -4.97 -13.02
C GLY A 205 11.56 -3.99 -13.96
N HIS A 206 10.99 -2.92 -13.42
CA HIS A 206 10.31 -1.90 -14.22
C HIS A 206 11.29 -1.15 -15.14
N LYS A 207 12.46 -0.75 -14.63
CA LYS A 207 13.46 0.03 -15.37
C LYS A 207 14.09 -0.74 -16.53
N TYR A 208 14.33 -2.04 -16.35
CA TYR A 208 15.11 -2.85 -17.29
C TYR A 208 14.28 -3.86 -18.08
N SER A 209 12.97 -3.96 -17.83
CA SER A 209 12.08 -4.76 -18.69
C SER A 209 11.63 -3.98 -19.92
N GLU A 210 11.55 -4.68 -21.04
CA GLU A 210 10.90 -4.22 -22.27
C GLU A 210 9.37 -4.31 -22.14
N GLU A 211 8.64 -3.77 -23.12
CA GLU A 211 7.19 -3.98 -23.19
C GLU A 211 6.87 -5.48 -23.28
N GLY A 212 5.86 -5.94 -22.53
CA GLY A 212 5.54 -7.37 -22.42
C GLY A 212 6.34 -8.13 -21.36
N GLY A 213 7.18 -7.47 -20.57
CA GLY A 213 7.85 -8.09 -19.42
C GLY A 213 9.01 -9.00 -19.82
N LEU A 214 9.77 -8.63 -20.85
CA LEU A 214 11.00 -9.30 -21.24
C LEU A 214 12.22 -8.59 -20.65
N ILE A 215 13.26 -9.34 -20.30
CA ILE A 215 14.53 -8.79 -19.79
C ILE A 215 15.69 -9.57 -20.40
N ASN A 216 16.78 -8.88 -20.73
CA ASN A 216 18.01 -9.46 -21.26
C ASN A 216 18.55 -10.58 -20.34
N GLU A 217 19.12 -11.64 -20.91
CA GLU A 217 19.61 -12.80 -20.16
C GLU A 217 20.69 -12.45 -19.12
N SER A 218 21.62 -11.56 -19.44
CA SER A 218 22.64 -11.12 -18.48
C SER A 218 22.04 -10.40 -17.28
N LEU A 219 21.01 -9.57 -17.50
CA LEU A 219 20.27 -8.87 -16.45
C LEU A 219 19.35 -9.82 -15.67
N ARG A 220 18.79 -10.84 -16.34
CA ARG A 220 18.03 -11.92 -15.69
C ARG A 220 18.89 -12.63 -14.64
N ASP A 221 20.10 -13.05 -15.00
CA ASP A 221 20.98 -13.76 -14.09
C ASP A 221 21.41 -12.89 -12.91
N GLN A 222 21.74 -11.61 -13.17
CA GLN A 222 22.02 -10.64 -12.11
C GLN A 222 20.81 -10.44 -11.18
N LEU A 223 19.61 -10.31 -11.73
CA LEU A 223 18.38 -10.13 -10.94
C LEU A 223 18.07 -11.36 -10.09
N LEU A 224 18.26 -12.57 -10.61
CA LEU A 224 18.12 -13.82 -9.85
C LEU A 224 19.12 -13.91 -8.70
N VAL A 225 20.37 -13.50 -8.90
CA VAL A 225 21.38 -13.43 -7.83
C VAL A 225 20.97 -12.39 -6.77
N THR A 226 20.47 -11.24 -7.20
CA THR A 226 19.95 -10.19 -6.30
C THR A 226 18.79 -10.73 -5.46
N ILE A 227 17.78 -11.36 -6.08
CA ILE A 227 16.63 -11.96 -5.37
C ILE A 227 17.10 -12.98 -4.32
N GLN A 228 18.04 -13.88 -4.67
CA GLN A 228 18.59 -14.87 -3.75
C GLN A 228 19.26 -14.21 -2.54
N LYS A 229 20.10 -13.19 -2.78
CA LYS A 229 20.80 -12.47 -1.72
C LYS A 229 19.86 -11.66 -0.84
N THR A 230 18.88 -10.98 -1.43
CA THR A 230 17.95 -10.09 -0.72
C THR A 230 17.02 -10.83 0.21
N PHE A 231 16.51 -12.01 -0.21
CA PHE A 231 15.52 -12.77 0.57
C PHE A 231 16.07 -14.07 1.16
N THR A 232 17.38 -14.33 1.01
CA THR A 232 18.03 -15.58 1.45
C THR A 232 17.33 -16.82 0.84
N TYR A 233 16.99 -16.71 -0.44
CA TYR A 233 16.24 -17.73 -1.18
C TYR A 233 17.16 -18.72 -1.88
N THR A 234 16.69 -19.95 -2.03
CA THR A 234 17.32 -20.92 -2.95
C THR A 234 17.12 -20.48 -4.40
N ARG A 235 17.90 -21.05 -5.32
CA ARG A 235 17.76 -20.78 -6.76
C ARG A 235 16.33 -21.00 -7.26
N THR A 236 15.70 -22.09 -6.84
CA THR A 236 14.32 -22.42 -7.24
C THR A 236 13.31 -21.39 -6.71
N GLN A 237 13.44 -20.98 -5.44
CA GLN A 237 12.56 -19.94 -4.87
C GLN A 237 12.75 -18.60 -5.58
N ALA A 238 14.00 -18.23 -5.90
CA ALA A 238 14.29 -17.01 -6.65
C ALA A 238 13.75 -17.05 -8.07
N GLN A 239 13.83 -18.20 -8.75
CA GLN A 239 13.21 -18.40 -10.07
C GLN A 239 11.69 -18.24 -10.01
N HIS A 240 11.03 -18.82 -9.01
CA HIS A 240 9.59 -18.63 -8.83
C HIS A 240 9.24 -17.15 -8.61
N LEU A 241 9.96 -16.45 -7.73
CA LEU A 241 9.69 -15.03 -7.47
C LEU A 241 9.99 -14.16 -8.70
N PHE A 242 11.03 -14.50 -9.47
CA PHE A 242 11.34 -13.84 -10.74
C PHE A 242 10.19 -13.97 -11.74
N ILE A 243 9.56 -15.15 -11.85
CA ILE A 243 8.40 -15.35 -12.73
C ILE A 243 7.25 -14.42 -12.32
N ILE A 244 6.95 -14.33 -11.02
CA ILE A 244 5.91 -13.43 -10.48
C ILE A 244 6.27 -11.96 -10.81
N LEU A 245 7.52 -11.57 -10.59
CA LEU A 245 8.01 -10.23 -10.93
C LEU A 245 7.82 -9.91 -12.41
N MET A 246 8.22 -10.80 -13.32
CA MET A 246 8.07 -10.57 -14.76
C MET A 246 6.60 -10.55 -15.18
N GLU A 247 5.72 -11.30 -14.50
CA GLU A 247 4.28 -11.20 -14.70
C GLU A 247 3.74 -9.81 -14.34
N CYS A 248 4.24 -9.19 -13.26
CA CYS A 248 3.92 -7.79 -12.96
C CYS A 248 4.37 -6.86 -14.10
N MET A 249 5.54 -7.11 -14.68
CA MET A 249 6.11 -6.28 -15.75
C MET A 249 5.37 -6.39 -17.10
N LYS A 250 4.46 -7.36 -17.26
CA LYS A 250 3.56 -7.38 -18.43
C LYS A 250 2.60 -6.19 -18.45
N LYS A 251 2.29 -5.61 -17.29
CA LYS A 251 1.48 -4.40 -17.14
C LYS A 251 2.32 -3.25 -16.55
N LYS A 252 3.57 -3.10 -17.02
CA LYS A 252 4.51 -2.14 -16.43
C LYS A 252 4.02 -0.70 -16.50
N GLU A 253 3.13 -0.35 -17.44
CA GLU A 253 2.51 0.97 -17.52
C GLU A 253 1.66 1.34 -16.30
N LEU A 254 1.17 0.36 -15.55
CA LEU A 254 0.44 0.53 -14.29
C LEU A 254 1.35 0.49 -13.06
N VAL A 255 2.61 0.10 -13.24
CA VAL A 255 3.65 0.13 -12.19
C VAL A 255 4.51 1.35 -12.46
N SER A 256 4.52 2.31 -11.56
CA SER A 256 5.13 3.61 -11.84
C SER A 256 6.60 3.52 -12.29
N GLY A 257 6.85 3.92 -13.55
CA GLY A 257 8.08 4.58 -13.97
C GLY A 257 7.99 5.24 -15.37
N ARG A 258 8.01 6.57 -15.40
CA ARG A 258 8.66 7.34 -16.48
C ARG A 258 9.34 8.60 -15.95
N ARG A 259 10.59 8.76 -16.41
CA ARG A 259 11.55 9.89 -16.33
C ARG A 259 12.15 10.22 -14.96
N GLN A 260 13.12 9.40 -14.56
CA GLN A 260 14.30 9.84 -13.81
C GLN A 260 15.14 10.81 -14.68
N GLN A 261 14.72 12.07 -14.79
CA GLN A 261 15.59 13.21 -15.09
C GLN A 261 14.76 14.45 -14.71
N LEU A 262 15.15 15.17 -13.64
CA LEU A 262 14.30 16.05 -12.80
C LEU A 262 13.36 15.21 -11.91
N CYS A 263 13.33 15.26 -10.57
CA CYS A 263 13.48 16.38 -9.67
C CYS A 263 13.98 15.90 -8.28
N ILE A 264 15.13 16.40 -7.85
CA ILE A 264 15.51 16.47 -6.43
C ILE A 264 14.75 17.62 -5.72
N HIS A 265 13.91 18.37 -6.45
CA HIS A 265 13.05 19.42 -5.93
C HIS A 265 11.67 19.35 -6.59
N HIS A 266 10.61 19.05 -5.84
CA HIS A 266 9.20 18.88 -6.25
C HIS A 266 8.81 17.49 -6.78
N TRP A 267 7.53 17.16 -6.55
CA TRP A 267 6.98 15.80 -6.42
C TRP A 267 6.14 15.39 -7.63
N ASP A 268 6.77 14.74 -8.60
CA ASP A 268 6.09 14.23 -9.80
C ASP A 268 5.51 12.81 -9.62
N TYR A 269 5.74 12.16 -8.46
CA TYR A 269 5.23 10.80 -8.20
C TYR A 269 3.72 10.71 -7.98
N PHE A 270 3.08 11.79 -7.53
CA PHE A 270 1.65 11.77 -7.20
C PHE A 270 0.77 12.44 -8.25
N GLU A 271 1.29 13.41 -9.02
CA GLU A 271 0.69 13.74 -10.32
C GLU A 271 0.63 12.49 -11.19
N CYS A 272 1.66 11.63 -11.15
CA CYS A 272 1.62 10.33 -11.83
C CYS A 272 0.49 9.39 -11.33
N ALA A 273 0.13 9.39 -10.04
CA ALA A 273 -1.00 8.58 -9.54
C ALA A 273 -2.36 9.13 -9.99
N VAL A 274 -2.49 10.46 -10.11
CA VAL A 274 -3.68 11.13 -10.65
C VAL A 274 -3.75 10.97 -12.18
N GLU A 275 -2.63 11.11 -12.88
CA GLU A 275 -2.50 10.88 -14.33
C GLU A 275 -2.68 9.41 -14.71
N LEU A 276 -2.27 8.44 -13.88
CA LEU A 276 -2.54 7.02 -14.10
C LEU A 276 -4.04 6.72 -14.01
N HIS A 277 -4.76 7.40 -13.11
CA HIS A 277 -6.23 7.35 -13.07
C HIS A 277 -6.86 8.02 -14.30
N GLU A 278 -6.36 9.18 -14.74
CA GLU A 278 -6.81 9.81 -16.00
C GLU A 278 -6.51 8.94 -17.23
N LYS A 279 -5.38 8.21 -17.24
CA LYS A 279 -5.07 7.21 -18.27
C LYS A 279 -6.01 6.01 -18.24
N GLN A 280 -6.44 5.55 -17.05
CA GLN A 280 -7.47 4.50 -16.95
C GLN A 280 -8.82 4.96 -17.51
N LEU A 281 -9.18 6.25 -17.33
CA LEU A 281 -10.35 6.85 -17.96
C LEU A 281 -10.20 6.98 -19.49
N SER A 282 -9.01 7.37 -19.98
CA SER A 282 -8.77 7.57 -21.43
C SER A 282 -8.60 6.27 -22.22
N LEU A 283 -8.13 5.18 -21.61
CA LEU A 283 -7.92 3.88 -22.26
C LEU A 283 -9.21 3.04 -22.40
N GLY A 284 -10.38 3.55 -21.98
CA GLY A 284 -11.66 2.85 -22.15
C GLY A 284 -11.80 1.55 -21.35
N LEU A 285 -10.88 1.27 -20.41
CA LEU A 285 -10.87 0.06 -19.57
C LEU A 285 -11.97 0.07 -18.48
N LEU A 286 -12.74 1.15 -18.39
CA LEU A 286 -14.03 1.22 -17.71
C LEU A 286 -15.16 1.27 -18.76
N SER A 287 -15.35 0.19 -19.51
CA SER A 287 -16.50 0.09 -20.43
C SER A 287 -17.79 -0.04 -19.62
N HIS A 288 -18.74 0.87 -19.87
CA HIS A 288 -20.11 0.83 -19.38
C HIS A 288 -20.78 -0.53 -19.58
N SER A 289 -21.10 -1.24 -18.50
CA SER A 289 -22.13 -2.27 -18.51
C SER A 289 -23.44 -1.68 -17.98
N GLY A 290 -24.44 -1.61 -18.85
CA GLY A 290 -25.79 -1.18 -18.49
C GLY A 290 -26.51 -0.32 -19.52
N LYS A 291 -26.39 -0.62 -20.82
CA LYS A 291 -27.49 -0.27 -21.74
C LYS A 291 -28.64 -1.23 -21.45
N ALA A 292 -29.61 -0.76 -20.69
CA ALA A 292 -30.96 -1.25 -20.81
C ALA A 292 -31.48 -0.83 -22.20
N THR A 293 -32.04 -1.78 -22.94
CA THR A 293 -32.79 -1.54 -24.17
C THR A 293 -33.86 -2.61 -24.29
N PRO A 294 -34.98 -2.28 -24.93
CA PRO A 294 -36.00 -1.32 -24.51
C PRO A 294 -37.06 -1.99 -23.63
#